data_AF-A0A7X9L095-F1
#
_entry.id   AF-A0A7X9L095-F1
#
_cell.length_a   1.000
_cell.length_b   1.000
_cell.length_c   1.000
_cell.angle_alpha   90.00
_cell.angle_beta   90.00
_cell.angle_gamma   90.00
#
_symmetry.space_group_name_H-M   'P 1'
#
loop_
_entity.id
_entity.type
_entity.pdbx_description
1 polymer ?
#
loop_
_entity_poly.entity_id
_entity_poly.type
_entity_poly.pdbx_seq_one_letter_code
_entity_poly.pdbx_strand_id
1 'polypeptide(L)'
;MKKLLAFLIAFLFMPNIAFAEGDLQVVDSNLIFVNNKNGYFFASVQNKGDKPVCYDNGVLNIVDKEGKTVFSNDFIRLSPYTSTINPGEYMYVMDRYISIENIKDTEGLEPQFTVTAIEPEDEYAIFENEATFEINDALEGSYMYVTFTNTSDEVKYDIAYSIALLDADGKIIFCDDKYTGLGLHPNATVTASIYINDDIIEHFAENNIVPVKADAVVKYGK
;
A
#
# COMPACT_ATOMS: atom_id res chain seq x y z
N MET A 1 54.56 24.35 1.32
CA MET A 1 53.60 23.70 2.25
C MET A 1 52.27 24.46 2.40
N LYS A 2 52.24 25.81 2.46
CA LYS A 2 50.96 26.57 2.58
C LYS A 2 50.00 26.44 1.38
N LYS A 3 50.50 26.21 0.16
CA LYS A 3 49.67 26.00 -1.04
C LYS A 3 49.07 24.59 -1.14
N LEU A 4 49.65 23.59 -0.46
CA LEU A 4 49.12 22.23 -0.42
C LEU A 4 47.96 22.10 0.58
N LEU A 5 48.00 22.88 1.66
CA LEU A 5 46.94 22.90 2.69
C LEU A 5 45.65 23.56 2.21
N ALA A 6 45.75 24.56 1.31
CA ALA A 6 44.59 25.21 0.71
C ALA A 6 43.80 24.29 -0.23
N PHE A 7 44.47 23.34 -0.89
CA PHE A 7 43.81 22.35 -1.77
C PHE A 7 43.10 21.24 -0.99
N LEU A 8 43.61 20.87 0.19
CA LEU A 8 43.00 19.85 1.05
C LEU A 8 41.72 20.34 1.74
N ILE A 9 41.67 21.64 2.08
CA ILE A 9 40.48 22.25 2.70
C ILE A 9 39.36 22.46 1.68
N ALA A 10 39.68 22.73 0.41
CA ALA A 10 38.66 22.88 -0.64
C ALA A 10 37.92 21.58 -0.98
N PHE A 11 38.51 20.40 -0.70
CA PHE A 11 37.88 19.10 -0.92
C PHE A 11 36.86 18.72 0.17
N LEU A 12 36.94 19.33 1.37
CA LEU A 12 36.04 19.09 2.50
C LEU A 12 34.74 19.92 2.44
N PHE A 13 34.64 20.83 1.46
CA PHE A 13 33.45 21.67 1.21
C PHE A 13 32.82 21.39 -0.15
N MET A 14 33.10 20.23 -0.77
CA MET A 14 32.25 19.78 -1.87
C MET A 14 30.88 19.44 -1.24
N PRO A 15 29.77 20.11 -1.63
CA PRO A 15 28.47 19.62 -1.27
C PRO A 15 28.41 18.17 -1.76
N ASN A 16 28.06 17.23 -0.87
CA ASN A 16 27.61 15.93 -1.34
C ASN A 16 26.45 16.23 -2.28
N ILE A 17 26.69 16.13 -3.58
CA ILE A 17 25.59 15.96 -4.53
C ILE A 17 25.11 14.56 -4.21
N ALA A 18 24.24 14.45 -3.20
CA ALA A 18 23.35 13.32 -3.11
C ALA A 18 22.65 13.34 -4.46
N PHE A 19 22.95 12.34 -5.30
CA PHE A 19 22.14 12.11 -6.46
C PHE A 19 20.76 11.78 -5.89
N ALA A 20 19.87 12.75 -6.02
CA ALA A 20 18.46 12.61 -5.74
C ALA A 20 17.98 11.31 -6.39
N GLU A 21 17.71 10.29 -5.60
CA GLU A 21 17.30 8.96 -6.02
C GLU A 21 15.92 8.73 -5.41
N GLY A 22 14.99 8.24 -6.22
CA GLY A 22 13.71 7.78 -5.69
C GLY A 22 13.93 6.57 -4.79
N ASP A 23 13.25 6.54 -3.63
CA ASP A 23 13.51 5.52 -2.60
C ASP A 23 12.17 4.98 -2.09
N LEU A 24 11.70 3.89 -2.72
CA LEU A 24 10.46 3.23 -2.33
C LEU A 24 10.76 2.17 -1.26
N GLN A 25 10.18 2.37 -0.07
CA GLN A 25 10.41 1.50 1.07
C GLN A 25 9.09 0.87 1.56
N VAL A 26 9.16 -0.37 2.01
CA VAL A 26 8.08 -0.99 2.80
C VAL A 26 8.06 -0.34 4.17
N VAL A 27 6.90 0.18 4.58
CA VAL A 27 6.70 0.86 5.87
C VAL A 27 6.07 -0.07 6.89
N ASP A 28 5.08 -0.83 6.48
CA ASP A 28 4.38 -1.81 7.29
C ASP A 28 3.92 -2.98 6.43
N SER A 29 3.76 -4.15 7.04
CA SER A 29 3.23 -5.32 6.37
C SER A 29 2.54 -6.26 7.35
N ASN A 30 1.59 -7.02 6.83
CA ASN A 30 0.82 -7.98 7.59
C ASN A 30 0.46 -9.18 6.72
N LEU A 31 0.47 -10.37 7.33
CA LEU A 31 0.09 -11.63 6.71
C LEU A 31 -0.93 -12.28 7.62
N ILE A 32 -2.12 -12.52 7.09
CA ILE A 32 -3.19 -13.22 7.81
C ILE A 32 -3.59 -14.47 7.05
N PHE A 33 -4.03 -15.48 7.78
CA PHE A 33 -4.65 -16.67 7.21
C PHE A 33 -6.05 -16.82 7.78
N VAL A 34 -7.04 -16.77 6.91
CA VAL A 34 -8.43 -17.06 7.29
C VAL A 34 -8.72 -18.52 7.05
N ASN A 35 -9.48 -19.13 7.96
CA ASN A 35 -9.90 -20.53 7.89
C ASN A 35 -8.74 -21.54 7.66
N ASN A 36 -7.52 -21.18 8.08
CA ASN A 36 -6.27 -21.93 7.87
C ASN A 36 -6.02 -22.36 6.40
N LYS A 37 -6.56 -21.62 5.43
CA LYS A 37 -6.51 -22.01 4.01
C LYS A 37 -6.16 -20.86 3.08
N ASN A 38 -6.75 -19.68 3.29
CA ASN A 38 -6.58 -18.54 2.40
C ASN A 38 -5.74 -17.48 3.12
N GLY A 39 -4.50 -17.33 2.66
CA GLY A 39 -3.63 -16.26 3.11
C GLY A 39 -3.94 -14.95 2.39
N TYR A 40 -3.82 -13.85 3.12
CA TYR A 40 -3.88 -12.50 2.60
C TYR A 40 -2.64 -11.76 3.09
N PHE A 41 -1.95 -11.12 2.16
CA PHE A 41 -0.82 -10.27 2.46
C PHE A 41 -1.20 -8.82 2.19
N PHE A 42 -0.85 -7.93 3.12
CA PHE A 42 -1.04 -6.50 3.00
C PHE A 42 0.26 -5.80 3.32
N ALA A 43 0.54 -4.69 2.64
CA ALA A 43 1.64 -3.81 3.01
C ALA A 43 1.33 -2.36 2.65
N SER A 44 2.07 -1.45 3.28
CA SER A 44 2.19 -0.06 2.86
C SER A 44 3.62 0.20 2.38
N VAL A 45 3.73 0.95 1.30
CA VAL A 45 5.01 1.38 0.74
C VAL A 45 5.02 2.90 0.63
N GLN A 46 6.15 3.53 0.91
CA GLN A 46 6.29 4.99 0.86
C GLN A 46 7.52 5.38 0.09
N ASN A 47 7.39 6.39 -0.77
CA ASN A 47 8.54 7.02 -1.37
C ASN A 47 9.16 8.00 -0.35
N LYS A 48 10.29 7.61 0.23
CA LYS A 48 11.07 8.42 1.17
C LYS A 48 12.22 9.18 0.49
N GLY A 49 12.36 9.02 -0.81
CA GLY A 49 13.32 9.76 -1.63
C GLY A 49 12.85 11.18 -1.92
N ASP A 50 13.59 11.88 -2.76
CA ASP A 50 13.34 13.27 -3.17
C ASP A 50 12.89 13.42 -4.63
N LYS A 51 12.71 12.30 -5.34
CA LYS A 51 12.13 12.24 -6.68
C LYS A 51 10.94 11.28 -6.77
N PRO A 52 9.99 11.52 -7.69
CA PRO A 52 8.92 10.56 -7.96
C PRO A 52 9.46 9.22 -8.48
N VAL A 53 8.74 8.14 -8.17
CA VAL A 53 9.04 6.77 -8.63
C VAL A 53 7.79 6.06 -9.09
N CYS A 54 7.91 5.12 -10.02
CA CYS A 54 6.89 4.11 -10.28
C CYS A 54 7.24 2.81 -9.56
N TYR A 55 6.23 2.13 -9.02
CA TYR A 55 6.38 0.74 -8.61
C TYR A 55 6.56 -0.15 -9.83
N ASP A 56 7.63 -0.94 -9.85
CA ASP A 56 7.89 -1.92 -10.90
C ASP A 56 7.36 -3.29 -10.48
N ASN A 57 7.94 -3.82 -9.40
CA ASN A 57 7.62 -5.15 -8.94
C ASN A 57 7.78 -5.29 -7.42
N GLY A 58 7.09 -6.28 -6.86
CA GLY A 58 7.25 -6.69 -5.47
C GLY A 58 7.40 -8.19 -5.36
N VAL A 59 8.27 -8.62 -4.45
CA VAL A 59 8.54 -10.02 -4.17
C VAL A 59 8.17 -10.30 -2.73
N LEU A 60 7.20 -11.19 -2.54
CA LEU A 60 6.79 -11.72 -1.25
C LEU A 60 7.37 -13.12 -1.07
N ASN A 61 8.21 -13.28 -0.07
CA ASN A 61 8.56 -14.59 0.48
C ASN A 61 7.82 -14.77 1.80
N ILE A 62 7.23 -15.93 2.03
CA ILE A 62 6.74 -16.32 3.36
C ILE A 62 7.72 -17.35 3.90
N VAL A 63 8.23 -17.10 5.11
CA VAL A 63 9.23 -17.94 5.77
C VAL A 63 8.66 -18.60 7.02
N ASP A 64 9.15 -19.78 7.36
CA ASP A 64 8.85 -20.45 8.62
C ASP A 64 9.69 -19.93 9.79
N LYS A 65 9.47 -20.50 10.99
CA LYS A 65 10.17 -20.14 12.25
C LYS A 65 11.69 -20.32 12.16
N GLU A 66 12.16 -21.19 11.25
CA GLU A 66 13.58 -21.43 10.97
C GLU A 66 14.13 -20.50 9.88
N GLY A 67 13.30 -19.63 9.30
CA GLY A 67 13.66 -18.68 8.25
C GLY A 67 13.74 -19.29 6.85
N LYS A 68 13.19 -20.50 6.65
CA LYS A 68 13.14 -21.14 5.34
C LYS A 68 11.91 -20.67 4.57
N THR A 69 12.11 -20.25 3.32
CA THR A 69 11.02 -19.90 2.41
C THR A 69 10.12 -21.10 2.13
N VAL A 70 8.83 -20.94 2.42
CA VAL A 70 7.78 -21.94 2.16
C VAL A 70 6.82 -21.51 1.05
N PHE A 71 6.78 -20.22 0.72
CA PHE A 71 6.04 -19.66 -0.39
C PHE A 71 6.80 -18.46 -0.95
N SER A 72 6.72 -18.26 -2.27
CA SER A 72 7.29 -17.11 -2.96
C SER A 72 6.33 -16.68 -4.06
N ASN A 73 6.03 -15.39 -4.13
CA ASN A 73 5.35 -14.74 -5.24
C ASN A 73 6.14 -13.51 -5.65
N ASP A 74 6.63 -13.49 -6.88
CA ASP A 74 7.41 -12.40 -7.47
C ASP A 74 6.56 -11.46 -8.32
N PHE A 75 5.22 -11.55 -8.19
CA PHE A 75 4.29 -10.72 -8.93
C PHE A 75 3.23 -10.10 -8.00
N ILE A 76 3.69 -9.29 -7.04
CA ILE A 76 2.81 -8.51 -6.17
C ILE A 76 2.56 -7.15 -6.79
N ARG A 77 1.31 -6.67 -6.76
CA ARG A 77 0.92 -5.41 -7.39
C ARG A 77 0.55 -4.35 -6.35
N LEU A 78 0.69 -3.08 -6.73
CA LEU A 78 0.09 -1.97 -5.99
C LEU A 78 -1.44 -2.06 -5.99
N SER A 79 -2.02 -1.51 -4.94
CA SER A 79 -3.45 -1.31 -4.75
C SER A 79 -3.72 0.17 -4.46
N PRO A 80 -4.30 0.93 -5.41
CA PRO A 80 -4.70 0.54 -6.77
C PRO A 80 -3.51 0.25 -7.72
N TYR A 81 -3.81 -0.51 -8.78
CA TYR A 81 -2.89 -0.81 -9.89
C TYR A 81 -2.54 0.48 -10.62
N THR A 82 -1.23 0.76 -10.75
CA THR A 82 -0.60 2.01 -11.24
C THR A 82 -0.34 3.04 -10.15
N SER A 83 0.88 3.58 -10.14
CA SER A 83 1.09 5.03 -10.02
C SER A 83 2.56 5.40 -9.86
N THR A 84 2.86 6.58 -10.40
CA THR A 84 3.91 7.44 -9.84
C THR A 84 3.57 7.76 -8.38
N ILE A 85 4.54 7.57 -7.51
CA ILE A 85 4.50 7.87 -6.07
C ILE A 85 5.46 9.03 -5.85
N ASN A 86 4.92 10.22 -5.59
CA ASN A 86 5.74 11.40 -5.35
C ASN A 86 6.47 11.30 -3.99
N PRO A 87 7.53 12.08 -3.76
CA PRO A 87 8.19 12.17 -2.46
C PRO A 87 7.20 12.40 -1.32
N GLY A 88 7.27 11.56 -0.28
CA GLY A 88 6.39 11.58 0.88
C GLY A 88 5.05 10.85 0.70
N GLU A 89 4.63 10.55 -0.53
CA GLU A 89 3.42 9.77 -0.78
C GLU A 89 3.63 8.28 -0.47
N TYR A 90 2.53 7.61 -0.15
CA TYR A 90 2.47 6.18 0.10
C TYR A 90 1.39 5.52 -0.72
N MET A 91 1.50 4.20 -0.85
CA MET A 91 0.54 3.33 -1.51
C MET A 91 0.36 2.05 -0.70
N TYR A 92 -0.79 1.40 -0.89
CA TYR A 92 -1.03 0.07 -0.37
C TYR A 92 -0.64 -1.00 -1.39
N VAL A 93 -0.32 -2.18 -0.86
CA VAL A 93 -0.01 -3.39 -1.59
C VAL A 93 -0.85 -4.51 -1.00
N MET A 94 -1.31 -5.40 -1.86
CA MET A 94 -2.08 -6.54 -1.42
C MET A 94 -1.86 -7.75 -2.33
N ASP A 95 -1.87 -8.93 -1.71
CA ASP A 95 -2.03 -10.20 -2.38
C ASP A 95 -3.13 -11.01 -1.68
N ARG A 96 -3.98 -11.68 -2.45
CA ARG A 96 -5.15 -12.40 -1.95
C ARG A 96 -5.06 -13.87 -2.36
N TYR A 97 -5.68 -14.75 -1.56
CA TYR A 97 -5.79 -16.18 -1.86
C TYR A 97 -4.43 -16.91 -1.92
N ILE A 98 -3.49 -16.51 -1.06
CA ILE A 98 -2.23 -17.21 -0.89
C ILE A 98 -2.53 -18.61 -0.33
N SER A 99 -2.23 -19.62 -1.13
CA SER A 99 -2.35 -21.02 -0.73
C SER A 99 -0.96 -21.63 -0.66
N ILE A 100 -0.57 -22.11 0.52
CA ILE A 100 0.72 -22.75 0.71
C ILE A 100 0.52 -24.25 0.79
N GLU A 101 0.94 -24.95 -0.27
CA GLU A 101 0.82 -26.40 -0.34
C GLU A 101 1.61 -27.08 0.79
N ASN A 102 1.04 -28.15 1.35
CA ASN A 102 1.67 -29.02 2.35
C ASN A 102 1.95 -28.38 3.72
N ILE A 103 1.45 -27.19 3.99
CA ILE A 103 1.43 -26.61 5.33
C ILE A 103 0.14 -27.01 6.05
N LYS A 104 0.29 -27.60 7.25
CA LYS A 104 -0.84 -27.99 8.11
C LYS A 104 -1.20 -26.93 9.14
N ASP A 105 -0.27 -26.02 9.40
CA ASP A 105 -0.37 -24.99 10.43
C ASP A 105 0.37 -23.74 9.95
N THR A 106 -0.29 -22.59 10.05
CA THR A 106 0.23 -21.31 9.58
C THR A 106 0.87 -20.49 10.71
N GLU A 107 0.87 -21.02 11.94
CA GLU A 107 1.45 -20.35 13.10
C GLU A 107 2.96 -20.12 12.95
N GLY A 108 3.38 -18.85 13.08
CA GLY A 108 4.77 -18.42 12.99
C GLY A 108 5.32 -18.34 11.56
N LEU A 109 4.45 -18.32 10.56
CA LEU A 109 4.80 -17.87 9.23
C LEU A 109 4.90 -16.35 9.20
N GLU A 110 5.98 -15.84 8.61
CA GLU A 110 6.27 -14.40 8.57
C GLU A 110 6.49 -13.93 7.12
N PRO A 111 5.95 -12.76 6.75
CA PRO A 111 6.18 -12.20 5.42
C PRO A 111 7.54 -11.47 5.34
N GLN A 112 8.27 -11.72 4.27
CA GLN A 112 9.43 -10.95 3.82
C GLN A 112 9.11 -10.35 2.46
N PHE A 113 8.78 -9.06 2.45
CA PHE A 113 8.37 -8.34 1.25
C PHE A 113 9.42 -7.32 0.84
N THR A 114 9.78 -7.33 -0.43
CA THR A 114 10.68 -6.32 -1.03
C THR A 114 10.02 -5.69 -2.24
N VAL A 115 10.35 -4.43 -2.49
CA VAL A 115 9.83 -3.65 -3.61
C VAL A 115 10.95 -3.07 -4.45
N THR A 116 10.69 -2.99 -5.75
CA THR A 116 11.56 -2.34 -6.72
C THR A 116 10.82 -1.15 -7.32
N ALA A 117 11.53 -0.04 -7.44
CA ALA A 117 11.06 1.16 -8.08
C ALA A 117 11.81 1.40 -9.39
N ILE A 118 11.12 1.99 -10.36
CA ILE A 118 11.65 2.48 -11.63
C ILE A 118 11.32 3.97 -11.79
N GLU A 119 11.94 4.59 -12.79
CA GLU A 119 11.58 5.95 -13.19
C GLU A 119 10.10 6.02 -13.60
N PRO A 120 9.40 7.14 -13.32
CA PRO A 120 8.00 7.28 -13.62
C PRO A 120 7.72 7.26 -15.13
N GLU A 121 6.74 6.45 -15.54
CA GLU A 121 6.29 6.38 -16.95
C GLU A 121 5.03 7.22 -17.22
N ASP A 122 4.17 7.38 -16.20
CA ASP A 122 2.85 8.01 -16.29
C ASP A 122 2.63 8.98 -15.12
N GLU A 123 1.95 10.10 -15.38
CA GLU A 123 1.56 11.02 -14.31
C GLU A 123 0.17 10.69 -13.76
N TYR A 124 0.09 10.60 -12.44
CA TYR A 124 -1.16 10.45 -11.71
C TYR A 124 -1.31 11.59 -10.71
N ALA A 125 -2.56 11.84 -10.29
CA ALA A 125 -2.86 12.71 -9.18
C ALA A 125 -3.70 11.99 -8.13
N ILE A 126 -3.61 12.48 -6.89
CA ILE A 126 -4.37 11.98 -5.75
C ILE A 126 -5.50 12.96 -5.45
N PHE A 127 -6.71 12.45 -5.20
CA PHE A 127 -7.77 13.25 -4.61
C PHE A 127 -7.58 13.36 -3.09
N GLU A 128 -7.82 14.56 -2.56
CA GLU A 128 -8.18 14.68 -1.14
C GLU A 128 -9.42 13.83 -0.87
N ASN A 129 -9.36 13.04 0.19
CA ASN A 129 -10.37 12.06 0.49
C ASN A 129 -10.51 11.85 2.00
N GLU A 130 -11.65 11.27 2.38
CA GLU A 130 -11.93 10.83 3.74
C GLU A 130 -12.40 9.37 3.69
N ALA A 131 -11.82 8.55 4.56
CA ALA A 131 -12.16 7.14 4.67
C ALA A 131 -12.87 6.84 5.99
N THR A 132 -13.93 6.05 5.93
CA THR A 132 -14.66 5.53 7.08
C THR A 132 -14.95 4.05 6.90
N PHE A 133 -15.49 3.40 7.92
CA PHE A 133 -15.87 2.00 7.82
C PHE A 133 -17.01 1.70 8.78
N GLU A 134 -17.71 0.60 8.51
CA GLU A 134 -18.79 0.06 9.32
C GLU A 134 -18.59 -1.45 9.44
N ILE A 135 -18.45 -1.95 10.67
CA ILE A 135 -18.38 -3.39 10.96
C ILE A 135 -19.72 -3.79 11.55
N ASN A 136 -20.46 -4.60 10.79
CA ASN A 136 -21.77 -5.11 11.16
C ASN A 136 -21.73 -6.63 11.31
N ASP A 137 -22.86 -7.21 11.72
CA ASP A 137 -23.03 -8.65 11.64
C ASP A 137 -23.11 -9.14 10.18
N ALA A 138 -22.97 -10.45 10.00
CA ALA A 138 -22.89 -11.08 8.68
C ALA A 138 -24.15 -10.89 7.81
N LEU A 139 -25.31 -10.54 8.39
CA LEU A 139 -26.54 -10.33 7.61
C LEU A 139 -26.58 -8.96 6.96
N GLU A 140 -26.00 -7.95 7.61
CA GLU A 140 -25.94 -6.57 7.11
C GLU A 140 -24.69 -6.31 6.26
N GLY A 141 -23.62 -7.08 6.50
CA GLY A 141 -22.35 -6.97 5.80
C GLY A 141 -21.51 -5.79 6.31
N SER A 142 -20.20 -5.98 6.28
CA SER A 142 -19.25 -4.95 6.71
C SER A 142 -18.64 -4.23 5.50
N TYR A 143 -18.42 -2.92 5.61
CA TYR A 143 -17.99 -2.10 4.49
C TYR A 143 -16.96 -1.05 4.90
N MET A 144 -16.04 -0.76 4.00
CA MET A 144 -15.19 0.43 4.04
C MET A 144 -15.71 1.44 3.03
N TYR A 145 -15.62 2.72 3.35
CA TYR A 145 -16.10 3.81 2.51
C TYR A 145 -14.98 4.81 2.26
N VAL A 146 -14.95 5.38 1.06
CA VAL A 146 -14.09 6.52 0.72
C VAL A 146 -14.93 7.59 0.04
N THR A 147 -14.80 8.82 0.54
CA THR A 147 -15.47 10.00 -0.01
C THR A 147 -14.43 10.95 -0.58
N PHE A 148 -14.61 11.39 -1.81
CA PHE A 148 -13.71 12.33 -2.48
C PHE A 148 -14.49 13.24 -3.43
N THR A 149 -13.93 14.41 -3.71
CA THR A 149 -14.56 15.45 -4.53
C THR A 149 -13.64 15.84 -5.67
N ASN A 150 -14.18 15.93 -6.89
CA ASN A 150 -13.47 16.55 -7.99
C ASN A 150 -13.58 18.07 -7.87
N THR A 151 -12.55 18.72 -7.32
CA THR A 151 -12.51 20.18 -7.14
C THR A 151 -12.04 20.95 -8.38
N SER A 152 -11.79 20.25 -9.49
CA SER A 152 -11.36 20.86 -10.75
C SER A 152 -12.53 21.19 -11.68
N ASP A 153 -12.27 21.99 -12.72
CA ASP A 153 -13.26 22.38 -13.74
C ASP A 153 -13.39 21.36 -14.90
N GLU A 154 -12.71 20.21 -14.81
CA GLU A 154 -12.72 19.16 -15.82
C GLU A 154 -13.32 17.87 -15.28
N VAL A 155 -13.90 17.03 -16.17
CA VAL A 155 -14.29 15.67 -15.79
C VAL A 155 -13.04 14.82 -15.58
N LYS A 156 -12.97 14.06 -14.48
CA LYS A 156 -11.87 13.14 -14.18
C LYS A 156 -12.28 11.69 -14.41
N TYR A 157 -11.39 10.92 -15.01
CA TYR A 157 -11.59 9.52 -15.40
C TYR A 157 -10.54 8.62 -14.77
N ASP A 158 -10.67 7.31 -15.00
CA ASP A 158 -9.70 6.29 -14.60
C ASP A 158 -9.38 6.37 -13.12
N ILE A 159 -10.44 6.53 -12.33
CA ILE A 159 -10.34 6.71 -10.88
C ILE A 159 -10.18 5.33 -10.26
N ALA A 160 -9.11 5.15 -9.50
CA ALA A 160 -8.83 3.95 -8.76
C ALA A 160 -8.65 4.30 -7.29
N TYR A 161 -9.12 3.44 -6.39
CA TYR A 161 -9.00 3.69 -4.96
C TYR A 161 -8.69 2.41 -4.20
N SER A 162 -7.90 2.55 -3.15
CA SER A 162 -7.70 1.54 -2.11
C SER A 162 -8.14 2.10 -0.77
N ILE A 163 -8.68 1.23 0.07
CA ILE A 163 -9.06 1.55 1.45
C ILE A 163 -8.43 0.49 2.34
N ALA A 164 -7.73 0.95 3.37
CA ALA A 164 -7.10 0.11 4.39
C ALA A 164 -7.77 0.33 5.75
N LEU A 165 -7.90 -0.75 6.52
CA LEU A 165 -8.22 -0.71 7.94
C LEU A 165 -6.92 -0.78 8.74
N LEU A 166 -6.84 0.07 9.75
CA LEU A 166 -5.70 0.19 10.65
C LEU A 166 -6.11 -0.12 12.09
N ASP A 167 -5.21 -0.75 12.83
CA ASP A 167 -5.34 -0.95 14.28
C ASP A 167 -4.94 0.29 15.09
N ALA A 168 -4.97 0.18 16.42
CA ALA A 168 -4.65 1.26 17.35
C ALA A 168 -3.20 1.77 17.26
N ASP A 169 -2.28 0.94 16.77
CA ASP A 169 -0.87 1.29 16.56
C ASP A 169 -0.63 1.86 15.15
N GLY A 170 -1.69 1.95 14.34
CA GLY A 170 -1.63 2.41 12.95
C GLY A 170 -1.14 1.35 11.97
N LYS A 171 -1.11 0.07 12.37
CA LYS A 171 -0.71 -1.03 11.49
C LYS A 171 -1.83 -1.47 10.58
N ILE A 172 -1.47 -1.88 9.37
CA ILE A 172 -2.42 -2.41 8.39
C ILE A 172 -2.93 -3.78 8.80
N ILE A 173 -4.24 -3.93 8.89
CA ILE A 173 -4.90 -5.21 9.21
C ILE A 173 -5.75 -5.76 8.07
N PHE A 174 -6.17 -4.89 7.15
CA PHE A 174 -6.85 -5.26 5.92
C PHE A 174 -6.72 -4.13 4.91
N CYS A 175 -6.68 -4.45 3.63
CA CYS A 175 -6.80 -3.48 2.54
C CYS A 175 -7.57 -4.13 1.41
N ASP A 176 -8.33 -3.33 0.68
CA ASP A 176 -8.94 -3.74 -0.58
C ASP A 176 -8.91 -2.55 -1.57
N ASP A 177 -9.13 -2.83 -2.85
CA ASP A 177 -9.03 -1.87 -3.93
C ASP A 177 -10.09 -2.07 -5.02
N LYS A 178 -10.42 -0.96 -5.69
CA LYS A 178 -11.33 -0.93 -6.83
C LYS A 178 -10.86 0.07 -7.87
N TYR A 179 -11.28 -0.20 -9.09
CA TYR A 179 -11.17 0.71 -10.23
C TYR A 179 -12.58 1.09 -10.69
N THR A 180 -12.78 2.35 -11.05
CA THR A 180 -14.01 2.81 -11.69
C THR A 180 -13.72 3.52 -13.00
N GLY A 181 -14.42 3.11 -14.05
CA GLY A 181 -14.42 3.80 -15.34
C GLY A 181 -15.40 4.98 -15.39
N LEU A 182 -15.96 5.41 -14.26
CA LEU A 182 -16.90 6.51 -14.20
C LEU A 182 -16.18 7.85 -14.30
N GLY A 183 -16.71 8.75 -15.13
CA GLY A 183 -16.29 10.14 -15.19
C GLY A 183 -16.87 10.93 -14.02
N LEU A 184 -16.02 11.47 -13.15
CA LEU A 184 -16.43 12.33 -12.06
C LEU A 184 -16.48 13.79 -12.54
N HIS A 185 -17.69 14.35 -12.63
CA HIS A 185 -17.91 15.73 -13.10
C HIS A 185 -17.32 16.78 -12.14
N PRO A 186 -17.06 18.01 -12.64
CA PRO A 186 -16.62 19.13 -11.82
C PRO A 186 -17.51 19.35 -10.60
N ASN A 187 -16.88 19.55 -9.43
CA ASN A 187 -17.48 19.76 -8.12
C ASN A 187 -18.40 18.63 -7.62
N ALA A 188 -18.39 17.47 -8.27
CA ALA A 188 -19.13 16.31 -7.80
C ALA A 188 -18.37 15.61 -6.68
N THR A 189 -19.10 15.22 -5.64
CA THR A 189 -18.64 14.37 -4.54
C THR A 189 -19.22 12.98 -4.69
N VAL A 190 -18.39 11.96 -4.52
CA VAL A 190 -18.80 10.56 -4.51
C VAL A 190 -18.33 9.91 -3.23
N THR A 191 -19.20 9.10 -2.64
CA THR A 191 -18.84 8.09 -1.64
C THR A 191 -18.91 6.71 -2.29
N ALA A 192 -17.77 6.03 -2.36
CA ALA A 192 -17.66 4.67 -2.85
C ALA A 192 -17.46 3.70 -1.67
N SER A 193 -17.85 2.45 -1.84
CA SER A 193 -17.75 1.43 -0.78
C SER A 193 -17.04 0.16 -1.27
N ILE A 194 -16.29 -0.48 -0.40
CA ILE A 194 -15.75 -1.82 -0.60
C ILE A 194 -16.28 -2.73 0.52
N TYR A 195 -16.90 -3.83 0.13
CA TYR A 195 -17.33 -4.88 1.05
C TYR A 195 -16.12 -5.58 1.67
N ILE A 196 -16.17 -5.80 2.98
CA ILE A 196 -15.19 -6.59 3.74
C ILE A 196 -15.74 -8.00 3.84
N ASN A 197 -14.98 -8.98 3.35
CA ASN A 197 -15.40 -10.38 3.36
C ASN A 197 -15.66 -10.86 4.80
N ASP A 198 -16.77 -11.58 5.01
CA ASP A 198 -17.14 -12.13 6.32
C ASP A 198 -16.03 -12.99 6.93
N ASP A 199 -15.26 -13.74 6.13
CA ASP A 199 -14.10 -14.52 6.61
C ASP A 199 -13.02 -13.64 7.28
N ILE A 200 -12.88 -12.38 6.84
CA ILE A 200 -11.96 -11.40 7.42
C ILE A 200 -12.51 -10.89 8.74
N ILE A 201 -13.83 -10.63 8.81
CA ILE A 201 -14.51 -10.19 10.03
C ILE A 201 -14.47 -11.29 11.10
N GLU A 202 -14.72 -12.54 10.71
CA GLU A 202 -14.57 -13.70 11.59
C GLU A 202 -13.12 -13.81 12.11
N HIS A 203 -12.13 -13.69 11.22
CA HIS A 203 -10.72 -13.68 11.61
C HIS A 203 -10.39 -12.58 12.63
N PHE A 204 -10.95 -11.37 12.45
CA PHE A 204 -10.78 -10.29 13.41
C PHE A 204 -11.36 -10.64 14.79
N ALA A 205 -12.57 -11.20 14.82
CA ALA A 205 -13.22 -11.60 16.05
C ALA A 205 -12.46 -12.72 16.78
N GLU A 206 -12.01 -13.75 16.06
CA GLU A 206 -11.26 -14.89 16.61
C GLU A 206 -9.91 -14.47 17.21
N ASN A 207 -9.26 -13.48 16.61
CA ASN A 207 -7.91 -13.04 16.99
C ASN A 207 -7.90 -11.76 17.82
N ASN A 208 -9.07 -11.24 18.23
CA ASN A 208 -9.23 -9.97 18.96
C ASN A 208 -8.58 -8.77 18.24
N ILE A 209 -8.63 -8.76 16.90
CA ILE A 209 -8.16 -7.65 16.08
C ILE A 209 -9.29 -6.63 15.98
N VAL A 210 -8.99 -5.37 16.29
CA VAL A 210 -9.99 -4.29 16.30
C VAL A 210 -9.56 -3.20 15.32
N PRO A 211 -10.25 -3.01 14.18
CA PRO A 211 -10.05 -1.83 13.35
C PRO A 211 -10.48 -0.59 14.13
N VAL A 212 -9.66 0.45 14.10
CA VAL A 212 -10.00 1.74 14.74
C VAL A 212 -10.03 2.90 13.75
N LYS A 213 -9.43 2.73 12.58
CA LYS A 213 -9.33 3.77 11.56
C LYS A 213 -9.39 3.15 10.17
N ALA A 214 -10.06 3.84 9.25
CA ALA A 214 -9.90 3.63 7.82
C ALA A 214 -8.98 4.71 7.24
N ASP A 215 -8.21 4.34 6.23
CA ASP A 215 -7.37 5.24 5.44
C ASP A 215 -7.51 4.87 3.97
N ALA A 216 -7.40 5.84 3.05
CA ALA A 216 -7.58 5.56 1.64
C ALA A 216 -6.64 6.37 0.74
N VAL A 217 -6.34 5.78 -0.40
CA VAL A 217 -5.64 6.44 -1.49
C VAL A 217 -6.54 6.39 -2.72
N VAL A 218 -6.92 7.57 -3.24
CA VAL A 218 -7.76 7.71 -4.44
C VAL A 218 -6.94 8.40 -5.52
N LYS A 219 -6.71 7.71 -6.63
CA LYS A 219 -5.90 8.19 -7.77
C LYS A 219 -6.73 8.33 -9.04
N TYR A 220 -6.27 9.18 -9.93
CA TYR A 220 -6.77 9.34 -11.29
C TYR A 220 -5.64 9.67 -12.26
N GLY A 221 -5.77 9.26 -13.52
CA GLY A 221 -4.82 9.58 -14.59
C GLY A 221 -4.87 11.07 -14.95
N LYS A 222 -3.70 11.68 -15.20
CA LYS A 222 -3.61 13.06 -15.69
C LYS A 222 -3.66 13.16 -17.21
#